data_AF-A0AAX0R6K2-F1
#
_entry.id   AF-A0AAX0R6K2-F1
#
_cell.length_a   1.000
_cell.length_b   1.000
_cell.length_c   1.000
_cell.angle_alpha   90.00
_cell.angle_beta   90.00
_cell.angle_gamma   90.00
#
_symmetry.space_group_name_H-M   'P 1'
#
loop_
_entity.id
_entity.type
_entity.pdbx_description
1 polymer ?
#
loop_
_entity_poly.entity_id
_entity_poly.type
_entity_poly.pdbx_seq_one_letter_code
_entity_poly.pdbx_strand_id
1 'polypeptide(L)'
;MFRYVCGLIFACVPLVAAKAASPNLCRNSFKPNEPIESRFMGIDYALMVHVLAEKYCGVEPKPMRPRFLGYIQKQGCPPGTEIYSDVEEAIAKLEGASLRVLAEAEAPDLPISERQVQDWASSATKELGGCDALKNAHDAELQR
;
A
#
# COMPACT_ATOMS: atom_id res chain seq x y z
N MET A 1 -48.85 40.04 -28.15
CA MET A 1 -47.51 40.46 -27.66
C MET A 1 -47.11 39.60 -26.46
N PHE A 2 -46.77 38.32 -26.68
CA PHE A 2 -46.51 37.35 -25.60
C PHE A 2 -45.41 36.36 -26.03
N ARG A 3 -44.31 36.87 -26.60
CA ARG A 3 -43.22 36.04 -27.15
C ARG A 3 -41.81 36.49 -26.74
N TYR A 4 -41.69 37.30 -25.68
CA TYR A 4 -40.39 37.85 -25.25
C TYR A 4 -40.07 37.65 -23.75
N VAL A 5 -40.71 36.71 -23.06
CA VAL A 5 -40.48 36.50 -21.61
C VAL A 5 -39.78 35.16 -21.28
N CYS A 6 -39.59 34.26 -22.25
CA CYS A 6 -38.89 33.00 -22.01
C CYS A 6 -37.36 33.05 -22.22
N GLY A 7 -36.80 34.19 -22.64
CA GLY A 7 -35.39 34.31 -23.01
C GLY A 7 -34.44 34.76 -21.90
N LEU A 8 -34.91 35.00 -20.67
CA LEU A 8 -34.13 35.71 -19.63
C LEU A 8 -33.96 34.98 -18.30
N ILE A 9 -34.26 33.67 -18.24
CA ILE A 9 -34.08 32.87 -17.02
C ILE A 9 -32.89 31.89 -17.12
N PHE A 10 -32.29 31.70 -18.31
CA PHE A 10 -31.17 30.77 -18.49
C PHE A 10 -29.77 31.39 -18.28
N ALA A 11 -29.66 32.69 -17.94
CA ALA A 11 -28.38 33.38 -17.80
C ALA A 11 -27.85 33.47 -16.36
N CYS A 12 -28.62 33.00 -15.36
CA CYS A 12 -28.27 33.15 -13.93
C CYS A 12 -28.20 31.81 -13.17
N VAL A 13 -27.77 30.74 -13.82
CA VAL A 13 -27.14 29.63 -13.07
C VAL A 13 -25.65 29.98 -13.04
N PRO A 14 -25.13 30.61 -11.97
CA PRO A 14 -23.69 30.77 -11.87
C PRO A 14 -23.14 29.35 -11.81
N LEU A 15 -22.37 29.01 -12.82
CA LEU A 15 -21.16 28.19 -12.79
C LEU A 15 -20.81 27.64 -11.38
N VAL A 16 -21.60 26.72 -10.85
CA VAL A 16 -21.13 25.76 -9.86
C VAL A 16 -20.46 24.64 -10.65
N ALA A 17 -19.52 25.05 -11.52
CA ALA A 17 -18.53 24.14 -12.06
C ALA A 17 -17.59 23.83 -10.90
N ALA A 18 -17.92 22.75 -10.20
CA ALA A 18 -16.99 21.83 -9.58
C ALA A 18 -15.65 22.45 -9.11
N LYS A 19 -15.64 22.94 -7.87
CA LYS A 19 -14.45 22.78 -7.00
C LYS A 19 -14.34 21.30 -6.57
N ALA A 20 -14.49 20.37 -7.50
CA ALA A 20 -13.94 19.04 -7.31
C ALA A 20 -12.45 19.21 -7.56
N ALA A 21 -11.71 19.56 -6.50
CA ALA A 21 -10.28 19.32 -6.51
C ALA A 21 -10.11 17.87 -6.98
N SER A 22 -9.36 17.65 -8.07
CA SER A 22 -9.06 16.29 -8.51
C SER A 22 -8.63 15.51 -7.28
N PRO A 23 -9.20 14.33 -6.98
CA PRO A 23 -8.81 13.57 -5.82
C PRO A 23 -7.28 13.47 -5.82
N ASN A 24 -6.62 13.88 -4.73
CA ASN A 24 -5.20 13.61 -4.61
C ASN A 24 -5.09 12.10 -4.45
N LEU A 25 -4.77 11.39 -5.53
CA LEU A 25 -4.76 9.93 -5.59
C LEU A 25 -3.48 9.32 -5.00
N CYS A 26 -2.60 10.14 -4.41
CA CYS A 26 -1.33 9.70 -3.82
C CYS A 26 -1.33 9.85 -2.29
N ARG A 27 -2.47 9.58 -1.66
CA ARG A 27 -2.68 9.62 -0.21
C ARG A 27 -3.37 8.35 0.26
N ASN A 28 -3.12 7.95 1.49
CA ASN A 28 -3.83 6.85 2.16
C ASN A 28 -5.05 7.35 2.92
N SER A 29 -5.09 8.64 3.27
CA SER A 29 -6.23 9.27 3.92
C SER A 29 -7.43 9.50 2.97
N PHE A 30 -8.63 9.15 3.41
CA PHE A 30 -9.88 9.43 2.72
C PHE A 30 -10.84 10.17 3.63
N LYS A 31 -11.59 11.13 3.08
CA LYS A 31 -12.68 11.81 3.80
C LYS A 31 -14.00 11.07 3.57
N PRO A 32 -15.00 11.26 4.45
CA PRO A 32 -16.34 10.74 4.22
C PRO A 32 -16.87 11.16 2.84
N ASN A 33 -17.39 10.19 2.09
CA ASN A 33 -17.94 10.35 0.73
C ASN A 33 -16.92 10.68 -0.37
N GLU A 34 -15.61 10.58 -0.13
CA GLU A 34 -14.62 10.57 -1.21
C GLU A 34 -14.49 9.16 -1.82
N PRO A 35 -14.20 9.05 -3.12
CA PRO A 35 -13.84 7.76 -3.71
C PRO A 35 -12.58 7.22 -3.04
N ILE A 36 -12.60 5.93 -2.69
CA ILE A 36 -11.46 5.24 -2.10
C ILE A 36 -10.45 4.95 -3.20
N GLU A 37 -9.19 5.33 -2.97
CA GLU A 37 -8.07 4.91 -3.82
C GLU A 37 -7.69 3.48 -3.47
N SER A 38 -7.85 2.56 -4.43
CA SER A 38 -7.60 1.13 -4.23
C SER A 38 -6.29 0.63 -4.84
N ARG A 39 -5.60 1.43 -5.66
CA ARG A 39 -4.36 1.02 -6.35
C ARG A 39 -3.22 0.61 -5.42
N PHE A 40 -3.23 1.15 -4.20
CA PHE A 40 -2.21 0.92 -3.18
C PHE A 40 -2.72 0.10 -1.99
N MET A 41 -4.00 -0.29 -2.01
CA MET A 41 -4.54 -1.18 -0.99
C MET A 41 -3.79 -2.51 -1.00
N GLY A 42 -3.39 -2.96 0.19
CA GLY A 42 -2.66 -4.21 0.36
C GLY A 42 -1.14 -4.09 0.19
N ILE A 43 -0.57 -2.90 -0.06
CA ILE A 43 0.90 -2.73 -0.05
C ILE A 43 1.46 -3.09 1.34
N ASP A 44 0.89 -2.58 2.42
CA ASP A 44 1.37 -2.87 3.78
C ASP A 44 1.31 -4.36 4.11
N TYR A 45 0.24 -5.02 3.70
CA TYR A 45 0.10 -6.47 3.84
C TYR A 45 1.14 -7.22 3.01
N ALA A 46 1.36 -6.82 1.75
CA ALA A 46 2.37 -7.44 0.90
C ALA A 46 3.78 -7.27 1.48
N LEU A 47 4.12 -6.09 2.02
CA LEU A 47 5.39 -5.86 2.72
C LEU A 47 5.54 -6.83 3.90
N MET A 48 4.53 -6.94 4.74
CA MET A 48 4.53 -7.83 5.90
C MET A 48 4.72 -9.30 5.49
N VAL A 49 3.91 -9.79 4.54
CA VAL A 49 3.96 -11.16 4.02
C VAL A 49 5.34 -11.48 3.45
N HIS A 50 5.94 -10.56 2.70
CA HIS A 50 7.29 -10.74 2.18
C HIS A 50 8.32 -10.92 3.30
N VAL A 51 8.35 -10.02 4.28
CA VAL A 51 9.33 -10.08 5.37
C VAL A 51 9.16 -11.33 6.23
N LEU A 52 7.92 -11.71 6.51
CA LEU A 52 7.62 -12.94 7.25
C LEU A 52 8.13 -14.18 6.52
N ALA A 53 7.84 -14.28 5.23
CA ALA A 53 8.28 -15.41 4.41
C ALA A 53 9.80 -15.46 4.27
N GLU A 54 10.46 -14.32 4.06
CA GLU A 54 11.92 -14.25 3.97
C GLU A 54 12.58 -14.78 5.24
N LYS A 55 12.10 -14.32 6.41
CA LYS A 55 12.62 -14.76 7.71
C LYS A 55 12.31 -16.22 8.01
N TYR A 56 11.12 -16.69 7.68
CA TYR A 56 10.72 -18.09 7.87
C TYR A 56 11.55 -19.05 7.02
N CYS A 57 11.76 -18.71 5.75
CA CYS A 57 12.53 -19.51 4.82
C CYS A 57 14.05 -19.39 5.01
N GLY A 58 14.50 -18.48 5.87
CA GLY A 58 15.93 -18.24 6.12
C GLY A 58 16.68 -17.74 4.88
N VAL A 59 15.97 -17.07 3.96
CA VAL A 59 16.59 -16.46 2.78
C VAL A 59 17.17 -15.10 3.14
N GLU A 60 18.23 -14.69 2.44
CA GLU A 60 18.78 -13.35 2.62
C GLU A 60 17.73 -12.31 2.18
N PRO A 61 17.35 -11.36 3.06
CA PRO A 61 16.34 -10.35 2.73
C PRO A 61 16.76 -9.51 1.53
N LYS A 62 15.85 -9.30 0.58
CA LYS A 62 16.09 -8.38 -0.54
C LYS A 62 15.51 -7.00 -0.23
N PRO A 63 16.23 -5.91 -0.51
CA PRO A 63 15.72 -4.57 -0.29
C PRO A 63 14.32 -4.40 -0.92
N MET A 64 13.34 -4.04 -0.11
CA MET A 64 11.95 -3.86 -0.56
C MET A 64 11.79 -2.52 -1.28
N ARG A 65 12.58 -1.50 -0.90
CA ARG A 65 12.47 -0.13 -1.43
C ARG A 65 12.40 -0.07 -2.96
N PRO A 66 13.31 -0.68 -3.74
CA PRO A 66 13.25 -0.58 -5.21
C PRO A 66 11.98 -1.18 -5.82
N ARG A 67 11.42 -2.23 -5.22
CA ARG A 67 10.24 -2.94 -5.72
C ARG A 67 8.97 -2.15 -5.43
N PHE A 68 8.73 -1.83 -4.16
CA PHE A 68 7.49 -1.19 -3.71
C PHE A 68 7.45 0.29 -4.03
N LEU A 69 8.51 1.04 -3.71
CA LEU A 69 8.56 2.47 -4.03
C LEU A 69 8.68 2.69 -5.55
N GLY A 70 9.36 1.78 -6.26
CA GLY A 70 9.39 1.79 -7.72
C GLY A 70 8.02 1.56 -8.35
N TYR A 71 7.19 0.67 -7.78
CA TYR A 71 5.79 0.52 -8.20
C TYR A 71 4.98 1.80 -7.98
N ILE A 72 5.06 2.40 -6.79
CA ILE A 72 4.32 3.64 -6.45
C ILE A 72 4.72 4.79 -7.39
N GLN A 73 6.01 4.95 -7.68
CA GLN A 73 6.49 5.92 -8.66
C GLN A 73 5.93 5.69 -10.06
N LYS A 74 5.91 4.43 -10.53
CA LYS A 74 5.33 4.07 -11.85
C LYS A 74 3.83 4.36 -11.92
N GLN A 75 3.12 4.34 -10.80
CA GLN A 75 1.71 4.71 -10.70
C GLN A 75 1.46 6.23 -10.63
N GLY A 76 2.52 7.04 -10.77
CA GLY A 76 2.44 8.50 -10.80
C GLY A 76 2.54 9.17 -9.43
N CYS A 77 2.93 8.44 -8.38
CA CYS A 77 3.12 8.97 -7.03
C CYS A 77 4.62 9.06 -6.70
N PRO A 78 5.29 10.20 -6.95
CA PRO A 78 6.72 10.37 -6.71
C PRO A 78 7.06 10.51 -5.21
N PRO A 79 8.36 10.53 -4.86
CA PRO A 79 8.81 10.90 -3.52
C PRO A 79 8.19 12.22 -3.04
N GLY A 80 7.83 12.29 -1.76
CA GLY A 80 7.14 13.43 -1.15
C GLY A 80 5.61 13.37 -1.22
N THR A 81 5.03 12.35 -1.87
CA THR A 81 3.61 12.02 -1.73
C THR A 81 3.36 11.23 -0.44
N GLU A 82 2.15 11.33 0.12
CA GLU A 82 1.79 10.67 1.39
C GLU A 82 1.97 9.15 1.27
N ILE A 83 1.40 8.52 0.23
CA ILE A 83 1.57 7.06 0.02
C ILE A 83 3.04 6.65 -0.09
N TYR A 84 3.87 7.45 -0.76
CA TYR A 84 5.28 7.13 -0.91
C TYR A 84 5.99 7.14 0.44
N SER A 85 5.78 8.20 1.23
CA SER A 85 6.37 8.36 2.56
C SER A 85 5.88 7.29 3.54
N ASP A 86 4.58 6.99 3.53
CA ASP A 86 3.99 5.95 4.40
C ASP A 86 4.62 4.58 4.14
N VAL A 87 4.72 4.20 2.87
CA VAL A 87 5.31 2.92 2.45
C VAL A 87 6.81 2.90 2.70
N GLU A 88 7.49 4.02 2.50
CA GLU A 88 8.91 4.17 2.82
C GLU A 88 9.18 3.95 4.32
N GLU A 89 8.34 4.54 5.18
CA GLU A 89 8.42 4.37 6.64
C GLU A 89 8.08 2.93 7.04
N ALA A 90 7.05 2.33 6.45
CA ALA A 90 6.69 0.93 6.69
C ALA A 90 7.85 -0.01 6.33
N ILE A 91 8.49 0.17 5.18
CA ILE A 91 9.67 -0.62 4.78
C ILE A 91 10.79 -0.48 5.81
N ALA A 92 11.10 0.74 6.25
CA ALA A 92 12.15 0.98 7.23
C ALA A 92 11.87 0.29 8.57
N LYS A 93 10.59 0.24 9.00
CA LYS A 93 10.17 -0.50 10.21
C LYS A 93 10.32 -2.01 10.03
N LEU A 94 9.94 -2.54 8.88
CA LEU A 94 9.84 -3.99 8.65
C LEU A 94 11.19 -4.64 8.35
N GLU A 95 12.07 -4.03 7.55
CA GLU A 95 13.38 -4.60 7.19
C GLU A 95 14.26 -4.86 8.43
N GLY A 96 14.17 -3.99 9.45
CA GLY A 96 14.90 -4.13 10.71
C GLY A 96 14.20 -4.96 11.79
N ALA A 97 12.92 -5.29 11.64
CA ALA A 97 12.13 -5.93 12.69
C ALA A 97 12.40 -7.44 12.79
N SER A 98 12.32 -8.01 13.99
CA SER A 98 12.30 -9.46 14.19
C SER A 98 10.89 -10.00 13.95
N LEU A 99 10.75 -11.31 13.66
CA LEU A 99 9.44 -11.96 13.48
C LEU A 99 8.46 -11.68 14.64
N ARG A 100 8.98 -11.60 15.87
CA ARG A 100 8.19 -11.29 17.06
C ARG A 100 7.69 -9.83 17.05
N VAL A 101 8.57 -8.88 16.73
CA VAL A 101 8.21 -7.46 16.63
C VAL A 101 7.17 -7.22 15.54
N LEU A 102 7.26 -7.95 14.43
CA LEU A 102 6.30 -7.87 13.33
C LEU A 102 4.90 -8.30 13.74
N ALA A 103 4.81 -9.33 14.56
CA ALA A 103 3.54 -9.92 14.95
C ALA A 103 2.93 -9.27 16.22
N GLU A 104 3.74 -8.60 17.04
CA GLU A 104 3.26 -7.75 18.14
C GLU A 104 2.76 -6.38 17.63
N ALA A 105 3.17 -5.94 16.42
CA ALA A 105 2.78 -4.65 15.84
C ALA A 105 1.27 -4.54 15.53
N GLU A 106 0.58 -5.66 15.26
CA GLU A 106 -0.87 -5.67 14.99
C GLU A 106 -1.71 -5.61 16.28
N ALA A 107 -1.15 -6.04 17.42
CA ALA A 107 -1.83 -6.05 18.71
C ALA A 107 -0.81 -5.95 19.88
N PRO A 108 -0.35 -4.74 20.23
CA PRO A 108 0.73 -4.56 21.21
C PRO A 108 0.40 -5.08 22.62
N ASP A 109 -0.88 -5.22 22.95
CA ASP A 109 -1.37 -5.70 24.25
C ASP A 109 -1.65 -7.21 24.30
N LEU A 110 -1.51 -7.92 23.17
CA LEU A 110 -1.72 -9.36 23.10
C LEU A 110 -0.38 -10.07 22.89
N PRO A 111 0.22 -10.65 23.96
CA PRO A 111 1.46 -11.39 23.81
C PRO A 111 1.19 -12.62 22.93
N ILE A 112 1.70 -12.55 21.71
CA ILE A 112 1.68 -13.66 20.79
C ILE A 112 2.69 -14.71 21.23
N SER A 113 2.34 -15.98 21.09
CA SER A 113 3.29 -17.07 21.27
C SER A 113 4.21 -17.19 20.06
N GLU A 114 5.41 -17.73 20.27
CA GLU A 114 6.33 -18.08 19.18
C GLU A 114 5.68 -19.00 18.14
N ARG A 115 4.80 -19.90 18.58
CA ARG A 115 4.05 -20.78 17.68
C ARG A 115 3.12 -20.01 16.74
N GLN A 116 2.40 -19.00 17.26
CA GLN A 116 1.54 -18.16 16.42
C GLN A 116 2.36 -17.35 15.40
N VAL A 117 3.54 -16.86 15.79
CA VAL A 117 4.47 -16.19 14.89
C VAL A 117 4.90 -17.13 13.76
N GLN A 118 5.27 -18.37 14.10
CA GLN A 118 5.68 -19.38 13.11
C GLN A 118 4.52 -19.82 12.20
N ASP A 119 3.32 -19.95 12.74
CA ASP A 119 2.12 -20.31 11.97
C ASP A 119 1.77 -19.20 10.97
N TRP A 120 1.85 -17.93 11.39
CA TRP A 120 1.62 -16.79 10.50
C TRP A 120 2.68 -16.71 9.40
N ALA A 121 3.96 -16.84 9.75
CA ALA A 121 5.04 -16.79 8.78
C ALA A 121 5.02 -17.99 7.80
N SER A 122 4.56 -19.16 8.27
CA SER A 122 4.29 -20.31 7.41
C SER A 122 3.13 -20.05 6.44
N SER A 123 2.06 -19.38 6.89
CA SER A 123 0.96 -18.98 6.02
C SER A 123 1.42 -17.99 4.94
N ALA A 124 2.13 -16.93 5.33
CA ALA A 124 2.71 -15.95 4.42
C ALA A 124 3.61 -16.63 3.37
N THR A 125 4.42 -17.59 3.80
CA THR A 125 5.26 -18.39 2.89
C THR A 125 4.44 -19.18 1.87
N LYS A 126 3.32 -19.79 2.29
CA LYS A 126 2.43 -20.55 1.38
C LYS A 126 1.77 -19.63 0.36
N GLU A 127 1.36 -18.44 0.76
CA GLU A 127 0.77 -17.44 -0.15
C GLU A 127 1.75 -17.02 -1.25
N LEU A 128 3.05 -17.00 -0.96
CA LEU A 128 4.12 -16.72 -1.92
C LEU A 128 4.57 -17.96 -2.72
N GLY A 129 3.88 -19.10 -2.59
CA GLY A 129 4.20 -20.33 -3.33
C GLY A 129 5.27 -21.22 -2.70
N GLY A 130 5.64 -20.96 -1.44
CA GLY A 130 6.61 -21.75 -0.69
C GLY A 130 8.04 -21.19 -0.75
N CYS A 131 8.92 -21.73 0.11
CA CYS A 131 10.30 -21.25 0.23
C CYS A 131 11.12 -21.41 -1.06
N ASP A 132 10.90 -22.49 -1.83
CA ASP A 132 11.61 -22.69 -3.10
C ASP A 132 11.22 -21.62 -4.13
N ALA A 133 9.94 -21.26 -4.21
CA ALA A 133 9.46 -20.20 -5.09
C ALA A 133 10.06 -18.85 -4.71
N LEU A 134 10.08 -18.53 -3.41
CA LEU A 134 10.67 -17.30 -2.90
C LEU A 134 12.17 -17.22 -3.19
N LYS A 135 12.91 -18.31 -2.94
CA LYS A 135 14.34 -18.38 -3.21
C LYS A 135 14.65 -18.21 -4.69
N ASN A 136 13.92 -18.91 -5.57
CA ASN A 136 14.08 -18.77 -7.01
C ASN A 136 13.78 -17.33 -7.49
N ALA A 137 12.77 -16.67 -6.91
CA ALA A 137 12.47 -15.27 -7.22
C ALA A 137 13.61 -14.33 -6.82
N HIS A 138 14.21 -14.54 -5.65
CA HIS A 138 15.38 -13.77 -5.19
C HIS A 138 16.60 -13.99 -6.08
N ASP A 139 16.84 -15.23 -6.50
CA ASP A 139 17.95 -15.58 -7.39
C ASP A 139 17.77 -14.95 -8.79
N ALA A 140 16.53 -14.90 -9.29
CA ALA A 140 16.22 -14.25 -10.57
C ALA A 140 16.37 -12.71 -10.51
N GLU A 141 16.08 -12.09 -9.37
CA GLU A 141 16.32 -10.66 -9.14
C GLU A 141 17.81 -10.30 -9.12
N LEU A 142 18.68 -11.21 -8.66
CA LEU A 142 20.14 -11.00 -8.67
C LEU A 142 20.77 -11.03 -10.08
N GLN A 143 20.08 -11.62 -11.05
CA GLN A 143 20.58 -11.77 -12.42
C GLN A 143 20.18 -10.61 -13.36
N ARG A 144 19.39 -9.65 -12.88
CA ARG A 144 18.94 -8.47 -13.63
C ARG A 144 19.64 -7.20 -13.19
#